data_AF-A0A922AF25-F1
#
_entry.id   AF-A0A922AF25-F1
#
_cell.length_a   1.000
_cell.length_b   1.000
_cell.length_c   1.000
_cell.angle_alpha   90.00
_cell.angle_beta   90.00
_cell.angle_gamma   90.00
#
_symmetry.space_group_name_H-M   'P 1'
#
loop_
_entity.id
_entity.type
_entity.pdbx_description
1 polymer ?
#
loop_
_entity_poly.entity_id
_entity_poly.type
_entity_poly.pdbx_seq_one_letter_code
_entity_poly.pdbx_strand_id
1 'polypeptide(L)'
;MMQMLLFAIYELIEKADGFAGVFPEHKYEIVKKLQARKHICGMTGDGVNDAPALKIADIGIAVADSTDAACSASDIVLTEPGLSVIISAVLTSRAIFQRMKNYTIYAVSITIRIVLGFMLLNIIWKFDFPPFMVLVITILNDGTIMTISKDRVKPSPVPDSWKLSEIFATGIFLGGYLALMTVVFFKTDFRTNFFTKHFHLKHLDTTGKMASALYLQISIISQALIFVTRSRSWSFMEGPGLLLLTAFVIAQLVQNFNLQKKKNMVENFKILLFFKIYMVGRKKRAGFCYHRGMDSL
;
A
#
# COMPACT_ATOMS: atom_id res chain seq x y z
N MET A 1 -6.54 35.23 34.48
CA MET A 1 -6.45 34.25 35.59
C MET A 1 -7.20 32.95 35.26
N MET A 2 -8.50 33.00 34.94
CA MET A 2 -9.31 31.81 34.61
C MET A 2 -8.81 31.03 33.37
N GLN A 3 -8.35 31.71 32.32
CA GLN A 3 -7.76 31.08 31.13
C GLN A 3 -6.46 30.29 31.43
N MET A 4 -5.68 30.78 32.39
CA MET A 4 -4.40 30.18 32.80
C MET A 4 -4.63 28.89 33.59
N LEU A 5 -5.66 28.90 34.45
CA LEU A 5 -6.08 27.75 35.23
C LEU A 5 -6.67 26.64 34.33
N LEU A 6 -7.48 27.04 33.34
CA LEU A 6 -7.99 26.14 32.31
C LEU A 6 -6.83 25.47 31.57
N PHE A 7 -5.85 26.24 31.09
CA PHE A 7 -4.68 25.70 30.40
C PHE A 7 -3.91 24.67 31.25
N ALA A 8 -3.73 24.95 32.54
CA ALA A 8 -3.09 24.02 33.48
C ALA A 8 -3.87 22.70 33.64
N ILE A 9 -5.21 22.75 33.67
CA ILE A 9 -6.05 21.55 33.73
C ILE A 9 -5.92 20.72 32.45
N TYR A 10 -5.88 21.35 31.27
CA TYR A 10 -5.68 20.62 30.01
C TYR A 10 -4.34 19.88 29.98
N GLU A 11 -3.27 20.55 30.41
CA GLU A 11 -1.93 19.95 30.44
C GLU A 11 -1.85 18.81 31.46
N LEU A 12 -2.56 18.94 32.58
CA LEU A 12 -2.65 17.89 33.59
C LEU A 12 -3.45 16.68 33.08
N ILE A 13 -4.54 16.90 32.35
CA ILE A 13 -5.30 15.81 31.71
C ILE A 13 -4.44 15.07 30.67
N GLU A 14 -3.66 15.80 29.87
CA GLU A 14 -2.81 15.19 28.84
C GLU A 14 -1.62 14.41 29.43
N LYS A 15 -1.10 14.82 30.59
CA LYS A 15 0.00 14.16 31.30
C LYS A 15 -0.43 13.05 32.25
N ALA A 16 -1.72 12.95 32.57
CA ALA A 16 -2.23 11.97 33.53
C ALA A 16 -2.41 10.60 32.87
N ASP A 17 -1.97 9.55 33.57
CA ASP A 17 -2.15 8.16 33.12
C ASP A 17 -3.49 7.55 33.57
N GLY A 18 -4.27 8.26 34.39
CA GLY A 18 -5.55 7.76 34.89
C GLY A 18 -6.37 8.80 35.65
N PHE A 19 -7.69 8.58 35.68
CA PHE A 19 -8.66 9.41 36.39
C PHE A 19 -9.52 8.53 37.29
N ALA A 20 -9.72 8.93 38.54
CA ALA A 20 -10.52 8.21 39.53
C ALA A 20 -11.69 9.08 40.02
N GLY A 21 -12.78 8.44 40.48
CA GLY A 21 -13.97 9.16 40.97
C GLY A 21 -14.68 9.98 39.89
N VAL A 22 -14.68 9.49 38.65
CA VAL A 22 -15.13 10.23 37.47
C VAL A 22 -16.64 10.06 37.28
N PHE A 23 -17.39 11.17 37.38
CA PHE A 23 -18.80 11.20 37.03
C PHE A 23 -19.01 11.13 35.50
N PRO A 24 -20.19 10.71 35.02
CA PRO A 24 -20.47 10.60 33.57
C PRO A 24 -20.16 11.89 32.78
N GLU A 25 -20.49 13.05 33.34
CA GLU A 25 -20.23 14.37 32.74
C GLU A 25 -18.72 14.62 32.58
N HIS A 26 -17.93 14.19 33.57
CA HIS A 26 -16.48 14.32 33.54
C HIS A 26 -15.86 13.42 32.47
N LYS A 27 -16.38 12.20 32.24
CA LYS A 27 -15.89 11.32 31.18
C LYS A 27 -16.04 11.98 29.80
N TYR A 28 -17.22 12.56 29.54
CA TYR A 28 -17.48 13.32 28.32
C TYR A 28 -16.52 14.50 28.16
N GLU A 29 -16.31 15.30 29.23
CA GLU A 29 -15.39 16.42 29.18
C GLU A 29 -13.95 16.00 28.92
N ILE A 30 -13.47 14.92 29.54
CA ILE A 30 -12.09 14.44 29.37
C ILE A 30 -11.84 14.09 27.90
N VAL A 31 -12.73 13.31 27.28
CA VAL A 31 -12.62 12.94 25.86
C VAL A 31 -12.60 14.19 24.98
N LYS A 32 -13.55 15.11 25.20
CA LYS A 32 -13.63 16.36 24.42
C LYS A 32 -12.37 17.23 24.56
N LYS A 33 -11.78 17.27 25.76
CA LYS A 33 -10.55 18.04 26.04
C LYS A 33 -9.32 17.39 25.37
N LEU A 34 -9.21 16.06 25.39
CA LEU A 34 -8.15 15.33 24.68
C LEU A 34 -8.26 15.49 23.15
N GLN A 35 -9.48 15.42 22.60
CA GLN A 35 -9.73 15.69 21.19
C GLN A 35 -9.38 17.12 20.79
N ALA A 36 -9.64 18.12 21.65
CA ALA A 36 -9.25 19.51 21.42
C ALA A 36 -7.71 19.69 21.32
N ARG A 37 -6.94 18.77 21.91
CA ARG A 37 -5.47 18.68 21.79
C ARG A 37 -5.00 17.86 20.58
N LYS A 38 -5.93 17.45 19.69
CA LYS A 38 -5.69 16.65 18.47
C LYS A 38 -5.27 15.20 18.73
N HIS A 39 -5.55 14.66 19.92
CA HIS A 39 -5.44 13.23 20.17
C HIS A 39 -6.64 12.51 19.55
N ILE A 40 -6.39 11.31 19.01
CA ILE A 40 -7.46 10.39 18.60
C ILE A 40 -7.84 9.57 19.83
N CYS A 41 -9.06 9.72 20.31
CA CYS A 41 -9.50 9.16 21.57
C CYS A 41 -10.37 7.93 21.34
N GLY A 42 -9.88 6.77 21.82
CA GLY A 42 -10.73 5.59 22.01
C GLY A 42 -11.29 5.60 23.43
N MET A 43 -12.61 5.39 23.57
CA MET A 43 -13.25 5.30 24.88
C MET A 43 -13.96 3.96 25.03
N THR A 44 -13.78 3.31 26.18
CA THR A 44 -14.51 2.10 26.55
C THR A 44 -15.62 2.41 27.55
N GLY A 45 -16.74 1.71 27.46
CA GLY A 45 -17.84 1.84 28.41
C GLY A 45 -18.78 0.64 28.36
N ASP A 46 -19.56 0.45 29.42
CA ASP A 46 -20.47 -0.68 29.64
C ASP A 46 -21.92 -0.23 29.94
N GLY A 47 -22.06 0.90 30.62
CA GLY A 47 -23.33 1.44 31.08
C GLY A 47 -23.95 2.51 30.18
N VAL A 48 -25.25 2.73 30.40
CA VAL A 48 -26.05 3.80 29.78
C VAL A 48 -25.44 5.19 29.99
N ASN A 49 -24.78 5.38 31.14
CA ASN A 49 -24.13 6.63 31.52
C ASN A 49 -22.90 6.95 30.66
N ASP A 50 -22.28 5.95 30.03
CA ASP A 50 -21.10 6.13 29.21
C ASP A 50 -21.46 6.43 27.74
N ALA A 51 -22.74 6.25 27.36
CA ALA A 51 -23.21 6.47 25.99
C ALA A 51 -22.87 7.87 25.42
N PRO A 52 -23.00 8.99 26.16
CA PRO A 52 -22.62 10.30 25.64
C PRO A 52 -21.12 10.41 25.34
N ALA A 53 -20.28 9.78 26.18
CA ALA A 53 -18.83 9.84 26.07
C ALA A 53 -18.30 8.85 25.00
N LEU A 54 -18.93 7.68 24.87
CA LEU A 54 -18.71 6.74 23.77
C LEU A 54 -19.00 7.37 22.42
N LYS A 55 -20.12 8.11 22.31
CA LYS A 55 -20.56 8.72 21.06
C LYS A 55 -19.70 9.90 20.59
N ILE A 56 -19.10 10.65 21.51
CA ILE A 56 -18.23 11.78 21.13
C ILE A 56 -16.78 11.35 20.88
N ALA A 57 -16.36 10.21 21.43
CA ALA A 57 -15.03 9.65 21.16
C ALA A 57 -14.83 9.40 19.66
N ASP A 58 -13.57 9.43 19.20
CA ASP A 58 -13.27 9.09 17.80
C ASP A 58 -13.55 7.61 17.52
N ILE A 59 -13.44 6.77 18.57
CA ILE A 59 -13.81 5.36 18.55
C ILE A 59 -14.45 5.01 19.91
N GLY A 60 -15.76 4.81 19.92
CA GLY A 60 -16.49 4.25 21.06
C GLY A 60 -16.41 2.71 21.06
N ILE A 61 -16.05 2.12 22.20
CA ILE A 61 -15.87 0.67 22.37
C ILE A 61 -16.78 0.17 23.50
N ALA A 62 -17.80 -0.62 23.17
CA ALA A 62 -18.58 -1.35 24.17
C ALA A 62 -17.86 -2.66 24.53
N VAL A 63 -17.71 -2.94 25.82
CA VAL A 63 -17.14 -4.22 26.31
C VAL A 63 -18.14 -5.37 26.17
N ALA A 64 -17.67 -6.61 26.27
CA ALA A 64 -18.56 -7.76 26.36
C ALA A 64 -19.52 -7.58 27.56
N ASP A 65 -20.78 -7.95 27.37
CA ASP A 65 -21.86 -7.79 28.36
C ASP A 65 -22.26 -6.33 28.68
N SER A 66 -21.94 -5.39 27.79
CA SER A 66 -22.44 -4.01 27.88
C SER A 66 -23.95 -3.91 27.70
N THR A 67 -24.55 -2.89 28.29
CA THR A 67 -25.96 -2.55 28.06
C THR A 67 -26.23 -2.26 26.58
N ASP A 68 -27.43 -2.59 26.09
CA ASP A 68 -27.86 -2.31 24.70
C ASP A 68 -27.70 -0.82 24.32
N ALA A 69 -27.86 0.07 25.30
CA ALA A 69 -27.65 1.49 25.13
C ALA A 69 -26.18 1.85 24.86
N ALA A 70 -25.23 1.25 25.59
CA ALA A 70 -23.80 1.44 25.36
C ALA A 70 -23.38 0.83 24.01
N CYS A 71 -23.86 -0.38 23.69
CA CYS A 71 -23.63 -1.03 22.39
C CYS A 71 -24.11 -0.16 21.23
N SER A 72 -25.31 0.42 21.34
CA SER A 72 -25.89 1.31 20.32
C SER A 72 -25.16 2.65 20.18
N ALA A 73 -24.47 3.10 21.22
CA ALA A 73 -23.69 4.33 21.22
C ALA A 73 -22.23 4.14 20.77
N SER A 74 -21.74 2.90 20.76
CA SER A 74 -20.36 2.54 20.40
C SER A 74 -20.19 2.26 18.90
N ASP A 75 -18.98 2.47 18.37
CA ASP A 75 -18.61 2.11 16.99
C ASP A 75 -18.20 0.64 16.86
N ILE A 76 -17.68 0.05 17.95
CA ILE A 76 -17.21 -1.32 18.02
C ILE A 76 -17.74 -1.97 19.31
N VAL A 77 -18.31 -3.16 19.19
CA VAL A 77 -18.73 -3.99 20.32
C VAL A 77 -17.78 -5.18 20.44
N LEU A 78 -17.16 -5.36 21.60
CA LEU A 78 -16.29 -6.50 21.88
C LEU A 78 -17.14 -7.72 22.24
N THR A 79 -16.86 -8.84 21.60
CA THR A 79 -17.49 -10.13 21.92
C THR A 79 -16.78 -10.89 23.03
N GLU A 80 -15.58 -10.43 23.41
CA GLU A 80 -14.75 -11.01 24.46
C GLU A 80 -14.33 -9.89 25.44
N PRO A 81 -14.33 -10.15 26.75
CA PRO A 81 -13.88 -9.17 27.72
C PRO A 81 -12.35 -9.02 27.70
N GLY A 82 -11.87 -7.82 28.05
CA GLY A 82 -10.46 -7.56 28.36
C GLY A 82 -9.76 -6.55 27.44
N LEU A 83 -8.81 -5.81 28.03
CA LEU A 83 -8.02 -4.80 27.32
C LEU A 83 -7.13 -5.40 26.22
N SER A 84 -6.73 -6.67 26.35
CA SER A 84 -5.94 -7.40 25.36
C SER A 84 -6.63 -7.50 24.00
N VAL A 85 -7.96 -7.59 23.98
CA VAL A 85 -8.78 -7.64 22.76
C VAL A 85 -8.68 -6.32 22.01
N ILE A 86 -8.74 -5.19 22.73
CA ILE A 86 -8.60 -3.84 22.16
C ILE A 86 -7.21 -3.67 21.55
N ILE A 87 -6.15 -4.08 22.25
CA ILE A 87 -4.78 -4.02 21.72
C ILE A 87 -4.67 -4.84 20.42
N SER A 88 -5.22 -6.05 20.40
CA SER A 88 -5.21 -6.94 19.23
C SER A 88 -6.02 -6.35 18.06
N ALA A 89 -7.16 -5.72 18.34
CA ALA A 89 -7.98 -5.02 17.36
C ALA A 89 -7.24 -3.82 16.75
N VAL A 90 -6.56 -3.02 17.58
CA VAL A 90 -5.74 -1.87 17.13
C VAL A 90 -4.58 -2.34 16.25
N LEU A 91 -3.86 -3.39 16.63
CA LEU A 91 -2.76 -3.95 15.82
C LEU A 91 -3.26 -4.47 14.47
N THR A 92 -4.41 -5.15 14.46
CA THR A 92 -5.04 -5.67 13.24
C THR A 92 -5.51 -4.53 12.34
N SER A 93 -6.15 -3.51 12.91
CA SER A 93 -6.58 -2.30 12.21
C SER A 93 -5.40 -1.58 11.55
N ARG A 94 -4.27 -1.44 12.27
CA ARG A 94 -3.04 -0.88 11.68
C ARG A 94 -2.50 -1.71 10.52
N ALA A 95 -2.59 -3.04 10.58
CA ALA A 95 -2.18 -3.90 9.47
C ALA A 95 -3.09 -3.71 8.24
N ILE A 96 -4.41 -3.61 8.44
CA ILE A 96 -5.39 -3.34 7.37
C ILE A 96 -5.13 -1.96 6.76
N PHE A 97 -4.94 -0.94 7.59
CA PHE A 97 -4.66 0.42 7.15
C PHE A 97 -3.40 0.51 6.28
N GLN A 98 -2.34 -0.24 6.63
CA GLN A 98 -1.14 -0.32 5.79
C GLN A 98 -1.42 -0.97 4.43
N ARG A 99 -2.25 -2.02 4.35
CA ARG A 99 -2.66 -2.59 3.06
C ARG A 99 -3.40 -1.57 2.21
N MET A 100 -4.30 -0.78 2.82
CA MET A 100 -5.02 0.28 2.13
C MET A 100 -4.09 1.36 1.57
N LYS A 101 -3.13 1.86 2.38
CA LYS A 101 -2.13 2.84 1.93
C LYS A 101 -1.30 2.30 0.76
N ASN A 102 -0.77 1.08 0.89
CA ASN A 102 0.05 0.44 -0.14
C ASN A 102 -0.73 0.25 -1.46
N TYR A 103 -2.01 -0.13 -1.35
CA TYR A 103 -2.91 -0.23 -2.50
C TYR A 103 -3.13 1.14 -3.15
N THR A 104 -3.36 2.21 -2.39
CA THR A 104 -3.53 3.55 -2.94
C THR A 104 -2.27 4.03 -3.67
N ILE A 105 -1.08 3.84 -3.10
CA ILE A 105 0.19 4.16 -3.76
C ILE A 105 0.29 3.43 -5.10
N TYR A 106 -0.03 2.14 -5.11
CA TYR A 106 -0.03 1.31 -6.32
C TYR A 106 -1.01 1.81 -7.38
N ALA A 107 -2.27 2.07 -7.00
CA ALA A 107 -3.32 2.51 -7.91
C ALA A 107 -2.93 3.83 -8.58
N VAL A 108 -2.48 4.81 -7.79
CA VAL A 108 -2.00 6.11 -8.28
C VAL A 108 -0.82 5.91 -9.23
N SER A 109 0.16 5.08 -8.85
CA SER A 109 1.35 4.84 -9.68
C SER A 109 1.01 4.26 -11.04
N ILE A 110 0.09 3.29 -11.11
CA ILE A 110 -0.34 2.69 -12.39
C ILE A 110 -1.09 3.71 -13.24
N THR A 111 -2.00 4.48 -12.66
CA THR A 111 -2.73 5.51 -13.39
C THR A 111 -1.77 6.52 -14.02
N ILE A 112 -0.82 7.04 -13.23
CA ILE A 112 0.20 7.98 -13.72
C ILE A 112 1.05 7.34 -14.81
N ARG A 113 1.47 6.07 -14.61
CA ARG A 113 2.27 5.34 -15.60
C ARG A 113 1.54 5.20 -16.94
N ILE A 114 0.29 4.75 -16.93
CA ILE A 114 -0.49 4.50 -18.15
C ILE A 114 -0.75 5.81 -18.87
N VAL A 115 -1.20 6.84 -18.16
CA VAL A 115 -1.53 8.15 -18.74
C VAL A 115 -0.28 8.81 -19.30
N LEU A 116 0.77 9.01 -18.49
CA LEU A 116 2.00 9.66 -18.96
C LEU A 116 2.75 8.80 -19.99
N GLY A 117 2.81 7.48 -19.79
CA GLY A 117 3.50 6.56 -20.69
C GLY A 117 2.93 6.61 -22.09
N PHE A 118 1.61 6.38 -22.24
CA PHE A 118 0.98 6.38 -23.57
C PHE A 118 0.90 7.78 -24.17
N MET A 119 0.67 8.83 -23.37
CA MET A 119 0.72 10.21 -23.84
C MET A 119 2.09 10.55 -24.44
N LEU A 120 3.20 10.22 -23.76
CA LEU A 120 4.55 10.49 -24.24
C LEU A 120 4.89 9.68 -25.51
N LEU A 121 4.44 8.42 -25.59
CA LEU A 121 4.64 7.59 -26.79
C LEU A 121 3.90 8.18 -28.01
N ASN A 122 2.68 8.66 -27.82
CA ASN A 122 1.90 9.30 -28.89
C ASN A 122 2.53 10.65 -29.31
N ILE A 123 2.94 11.51 -28.37
CA ILE A 123 3.53 12.81 -28.72
C ILE A 123 4.87 12.67 -29.44
N ILE A 124 5.76 11.78 -28.98
CA ILE A 124 7.13 11.70 -29.48
C ILE A 124 7.24 10.85 -30.76
N TRP A 125 6.49 9.74 -30.84
CA TRP A 125 6.59 8.78 -31.95
C TRP A 125 5.29 8.57 -32.73
N LYS A 126 4.20 9.27 -32.39
CA LYS A 126 2.86 9.08 -33.00
C LYS A 126 2.44 7.61 -32.98
N PHE A 127 2.80 6.91 -31.90
CA PHE A 127 2.52 5.50 -31.74
C PHE A 127 1.21 5.33 -30.97
N ASP A 128 0.23 4.70 -31.62
CA ASP A 128 -1.07 4.41 -31.03
C ASP A 128 -1.10 3.00 -30.47
N PHE A 129 -1.16 2.89 -29.14
CA PHE A 129 -1.24 1.60 -28.46
C PHE A 129 -2.68 1.06 -28.51
N PRO A 130 -2.92 -0.20 -28.96
CA PRO A 130 -4.26 -0.73 -29.11
C PRO A 130 -5.05 -0.76 -27.78
N PRO A 131 -6.25 -0.15 -27.70
CA PRO A 131 -7.05 -0.11 -26.47
C PRO A 131 -7.40 -1.49 -25.91
N PHE A 132 -7.63 -2.48 -26.79
CA PHE A 132 -7.90 -3.86 -26.38
C PHE A 132 -6.76 -4.46 -25.54
N MET A 133 -5.50 -4.14 -25.85
CA MET A 133 -4.36 -4.63 -25.06
C MET A 133 -4.34 -3.99 -23.66
N VAL A 134 -4.73 -2.72 -23.54
CA VAL A 134 -4.87 -2.03 -22.25
C VAL A 134 -5.97 -2.68 -21.43
N LEU A 135 -7.12 -2.98 -22.04
CA LEU A 135 -8.23 -3.66 -21.39
C LEU A 135 -7.82 -5.03 -20.82
N VAL A 136 -7.02 -5.80 -21.56
CA VAL A 136 -6.50 -7.08 -21.06
C VAL A 136 -5.57 -6.87 -19.86
N ILE A 137 -4.71 -5.84 -19.88
CA ILE A 137 -3.84 -5.51 -18.74
C ILE A 137 -4.67 -5.15 -17.52
N THR A 138 -5.71 -4.31 -17.67
CA THR A 138 -6.53 -3.86 -16.53
C THR A 138 -7.29 -5.02 -15.90
N ILE A 139 -7.94 -5.88 -16.70
CA ILE A 139 -8.67 -7.05 -16.19
C ILE A 139 -7.75 -7.99 -15.40
N LEU A 140 -6.55 -8.25 -15.92
CA LEU A 140 -5.60 -9.15 -15.26
C LEU A 140 -4.99 -8.53 -13.99
N ASN A 141 -4.77 -7.21 -13.99
CA ASN A 141 -4.32 -6.50 -12.81
C ASN A 141 -5.40 -6.53 -11.71
N ASP A 142 -6.67 -6.30 -12.04
CA ASP A 142 -7.77 -6.34 -11.06
C ASP A 142 -7.85 -7.70 -10.36
N GLY A 143 -7.72 -8.80 -11.11
CA GLY A 143 -7.65 -10.14 -10.52
C GLY A 143 -6.49 -10.30 -9.52
N THR A 144 -5.30 -9.77 -9.84
CA THR A 144 -4.16 -9.81 -8.90
C THR A 144 -4.33 -8.88 -7.70
N ILE A 145 -4.98 -7.72 -7.88
CA ILE A 145 -5.20 -6.72 -6.83
C ILE A 145 -6.05 -7.29 -5.69
N MET A 146 -7.02 -8.15 -5.99
CA MET A 146 -7.86 -8.79 -4.96
C MET A 146 -7.03 -9.52 -3.90
N THR A 147 -5.83 -10.01 -4.26
CA THR A 147 -4.94 -10.71 -3.32
C THR A 147 -4.26 -9.78 -2.30
N ILE A 148 -4.17 -8.47 -2.58
CA ILE A 148 -3.59 -7.46 -1.67
C ILE A 148 -4.40 -7.39 -0.37
N SER A 149 -5.72 -7.60 -0.44
CA SER A 149 -6.59 -7.59 0.74
C SER A 149 -6.21 -8.66 1.78
N LYS A 150 -5.71 -9.82 1.32
CA LYS A 150 -5.32 -10.97 2.14
C LYS A 150 -3.81 -11.02 2.40
N ASP A 151 -3.09 -9.97 2.04
CA ASP A 151 -1.64 -9.99 2.08
C ASP A 151 -1.07 -9.84 3.50
N ARG A 152 0.10 -10.43 3.74
CA ARG A 152 0.80 -10.33 5.02
C ARG A 152 1.64 -9.05 5.07
N VAL A 153 1.08 -8.01 5.69
CA VAL A 153 1.75 -6.72 5.91
C VAL A 153 2.02 -6.53 7.41
N LYS A 154 3.18 -5.95 7.74
CA LYS A 154 3.54 -5.62 9.12
C LYS A 154 2.79 -4.35 9.56
N PRO A 155 2.10 -4.36 10.71
CA PRO A 155 1.44 -3.15 11.23
C PRO A 155 2.47 -2.06 11.54
N SER A 156 2.03 -0.81 11.49
CA SER A 156 2.87 0.32 11.91
C SER A 156 3.10 0.29 13.43
N PRO A 157 4.34 0.49 13.92
CA PRO A 157 4.62 0.57 15.35
C PRO A 157 3.97 1.81 15.98
N VAL A 158 3.87 2.89 15.21
CA VAL A 158 3.22 4.15 15.62
C VAL A 158 1.84 4.30 14.95
N PRO A 159 0.89 4.99 15.60
CA PRO A 159 -0.34 5.43 14.95
C PRO A 159 0.00 6.21 13.68
N ASP A 160 -0.64 5.86 12.58
CA ASP A 160 -0.41 6.46 11.27
C ASP A 160 -1.71 7.12 10.82
N SER A 161 -1.59 8.33 10.29
CA SER A 161 -2.71 9.11 9.77
C SER A 161 -2.73 9.02 8.24
N TRP A 162 -3.90 9.11 7.61
CA TRP A 162 -4.01 9.04 6.15
C TRP A 162 -3.52 10.34 5.50
N LYS A 163 -2.21 10.48 5.33
CA LYS A 163 -1.57 11.62 4.66
C LYS A 163 -1.65 11.44 3.13
N LEU A 164 -2.76 11.89 2.54
CA LEU A 164 -3.02 11.75 1.10
C LEU A 164 -1.90 12.34 0.24
N SER A 165 -1.35 13.51 0.63
CA SER A 165 -0.27 14.17 -0.12
C SER A 165 0.98 13.31 -0.25
N GLU A 166 1.41 12.65 0.82
CA GLU A 166 2.58 11.76 0.83
C GLU A 166 2.34 10.50 -0.03
N ILE A 167 1.14 9.93 0.08
CA ILE A 167 0.70 8.76 -0.70
C ILE A 167 0.69 9.11 -2.20
N PHE A 168 0.08 10.24 -2.58
CA PHE A 168 0.03 10.68 -3.97
C PHE A 168 1.41 11.06 -4.50
N ALA A 169 2.23 11.77 -3.74
CA ALA A 169 3.58 12.13 -4.15
C ALA A 169 4.44 10.88 -4.43
N THR A 170 4.39 9.89 -3.54
CA THR A 170 5.08 8.60 -3.72
C THR A 170 4.57 7.89 -4.97
N GLY A 171 3.25 7.85 -5.17
CA GLY A 171 2.65 7.21 -6.33
C GLY A 171 3.00 7.89 -7.66
N ILE A 172 2.98 9.23 -7.71
CA ILE A 172 3.36 10.01 -8.89
C ILE A 172 4.83 9.79 -9.23
N PHE A 173 5.72 9.77 -8.23
CA PHE A 173 7.14 9.55 -8.46
C PHE A 173 7.43 8.15 -9.03
N LEU A 174 6.85 7.10 -8.42
CA LEU A 174 6.98 5.73 -8.92
C LEU A 174 6.37 5.57 -10.31
N GLY A 175 5.15 6.08 -10.51
CA GLY A 175 4.46 6.03 -11.80
C GLY A 175 5.20 6.77 -12.91
N GLY A 176 5.73 7.96 -12.61
CA GLY A 176 6.53 8.76 -13.53
C GLY A 176 7.85 8.08 -13.90
N TYR A 177 8.54 7.49 -12.93
CA TYR A 177 9.74 6.68 -13.18
C TYR A 177 9.44 5.50 -14.11
N LEU A 178 8.34 4.77 -13.87
CA LEU A 178 7.94 3.65 -14.72
C LEU A 178 7.50 4.10 -16.12
N ALA A 179 6.85 5.26 -16.25
CA ALA A 179 6.52 5.86 -17.55
C ALA A 179 7.78 6.19 -18.33
N LEU A 180 8.76 6.84 -17.68
CA LEU A 180 10.06 7.15 -18.27
C LEU A 180 10.78 5.88 -18.72
N MET A 181 10.80 4.83 -17.90
CA MET A 181 11.40 3.54 -18.27
C MET A 181 10.69 2.88 -19.45
N THR A 182 9.37 3.04 -19.56
CA THR A 182 8.59 2.57 -20.72
C THR A 182 8.95 3.34 -21.99
N VAL A 183 9.12 4.66 -21.89
CA VAL A 183 9.58 5.50 -23.00
C VAL A 183 11.02 5.16 -23.42
N VAL A 184 11.93 4.96 -22.46
CA VAL A 184 13.32 4.56 -22.73
C VAL A 184 13.37 3.19 -23.39
N PHE A 185 12.56 2.23 -22.91
CA PHE A 185 12.44 0.92 -23.53
C PHE A 185 11.97 1.03 -24.98
N PHE A 186 10.91 1.81 -25.25
CA PHE A 186 10.42 2.05 -26.60
C PHE A 186 11.44 2.75 -27.49
N LYS A 187 12.12 3.79 -26.99
CA LYS A 187 13.18 4.49 -27.72
C LYS A 187 14.31 3.56 -28.10
N THR A 188 14.73 2.70 -27.16
CA THR A 188 15.83 1.76 -27.36
C THR A 188 15.48 0.74 -28.44
N ASP A 189 14.23 0.26 -28.46
CA ASP A 189 13.76 -0.67 -29.48
C ASP A 189 13.56 0.01 -30.85
N PHE A 190 13.00 1.23 -30.87
CA PHE A 190 12.67 1.96 -32.10
C PHE A 190 13.90 2.58 -32.80
N ARG A 191 14.88 3.10 -32.05
CA ARG A 191 16.06 3.80 -32.63
C ARG A 191 17.31 2.93 -32.73
N THR A 192 17.39 1.82 -32.00
CA THR A 192 18.62 1.05 -31.85
C THR A 192 18.37 -0.44 -31.97
N ASN A 193 19.24 -1.15 -32.69
CA ASN A 193 19.21 -2.60 -32.79
C ASN A 193 19.75 -3.27 -31.49
N PHE A 194 19.60 -2.63 -30.33
CA PHE A 194 20.20 -3.07 -29.06
C PHE A 194 19.74 -4.49 -28.69
N PHE A 195 18.44 -4.75 -28.77
CA PHE A 195 17.87 -6.05 -28.48
C PHE A 195 18.28 -7.12 -29.51
N THR A 196 18.29 -6.77 -30.80
CA THR A 196 18.78 -7.65 -31.87
C THR A 196 20.26 -7.97 -31.71
N LYS A 197 21.09 -6.98 -31.37
CA LYS A 197 22.55 -7.13 -31.24
C LYS A 197 22.97 -7.88 -29.99
N HIS A 198 22.31 -7.66 -28.85
CA HIS A 198 22.70 -8.27 -27.58
C HIS A 198 21.99 -9.62 -27.34
N PHE A 199 20.72 -9.75 -27.72
CA PHE A 199 19.91 -10.92 -27.43
C PHE A 199 19.62 -11.82 -28.64
N HIS A 200 20.11 -11.45 -29.83
CA HIS A 200 19.93 -12.17 -31.10
C HIS A 200 18.45 -12.29 -31.50
N LEU A 201 17.65 -11.26 -31.20
CA LEU A 201 16.22 -11.24 -31.47
C LEU A 201 15.92 -10.71 -32.87
N LYS A 202 14.90 -11.26 -33.54
CA LYS A 202 14.48 -10.73 -34.86
C LYS A 202 14.05 -9.27 -34.70
N HIS A 203 14.49 -8.41 -35.62
CA HIS A 203 14.13 -7.00 -35.59
C HIS A 203 12.60 -6.84 -35.56
N LEU A 204 12.10 -6.01 -34.65
CA LEU A 204 10.68 -5.82 -34.39
C LEU A 204 10.12 -4.76 -35.37
N ASP A 205 10.29 -4.96 -36.69
CA ASP A 205 9.95 -3.95 -37.70
C ASP A 205 8.45 -3.69 -37.87
N THR A 206 7.60 -4.61 -37.40
CA THR A 206 6.15 -4.46 -37.50
C THR A 206 5.60 -3.80 -36.24
N THR A 207 4.82 -2.73 -36.41
CA THR A 207 4.07 -2.02 -35.34
C THR A 207 3.34 -2.97 -34.39
N GLY A 208 2.79 -4.09 -34.90
CA GLY A 208 2.14 -5.11 -34.07
C GLY A 208 3.07 -5.89 -33.13
N LYS A 209 4.33 -6.11 -33.51
CA LYS A 209 5.32 -6.79 -32.66
C LYS A 209 5.82 -5.86 -31.55
N MET A 210 6.05 -4.59 -31.87
CA MET A 210 6.39 -3.56 -30.89
C MET A 210 5.29 -3.37 -29.83
N ALA A 211 4.02 -3.31 -30.26
CA ALA A 211 2.88 -3.24 -29.34
C ALA A 211 2.83 -4.45 -28.39
N SER A 212 3.21 -5.63 -28.89
CA SER A 212 3.24 -6.86 -28.08
C SER A 212 4.39 -6.87 -27.07
N ALA A 213 5.57 -6.36 -27.44
CA ALA A 213 6.70 -6.20 -26.52
C ALA A 213 6.40 -5.17 -25.42
N LEU A 214 5.82 -4.02 -25.80
CA LEU A 214 5.34 -3.02 -24.85
C LEU A 214 4.26 -3.58 -23.92
N TYR A 215 3.28 -4.33 -24.45
CA TYR A 215 2.24 -4.96 -23.65
C TYR A 215 2.84 -5.82 -22.53
N LEU A 216 3.79 -6.71 -22.86
CA LEU A 216 4.43 -7.58 -21.89
C LEU A 216 5.22 -6.79 -20.85
N GLN A 217 6.01 -5.82 -21.29
CA GLN A 217 6.82 -4.98 -20.42
C GLN A 217 5.92 -4.16 -19.46
N ILE A 218 4.81 -3.61 -19.95
CA ILE A 218 3.83 -2.93 -19.11
C ILE A 218 3.24 -3.88 -18.10
N SER A 219 2.79 -5.04 -18.55
CA SER A 219 2.08 -6.02 -17.74
C SER A 219 2.94 -6.61 -16.60
N ILE A 220 4.16 -7.06 -16.91
CA ILE A 220 5.11 -7.61 -15.91
C ILE A 220 5.43 -6.56 -14.85
N ILE A 221 5.76 -5.34 -15.27
CA ILE A 221 6.18 -4.27 -14.37
C ILE A 221 5.02 -3.81 -13.49
N SER A 222 3.81 -3.72 -14.05
CA SER A 222 2.63 -3.31 -13.29
C SER A 222 2.37 -4.28 -12.15
N GLN A 223 2.50 -5.58 -12.37
CA GLN A 223 2.33 -6.55 -11.29
C GLN A 223 3.53 -6.61 -10.34
N ALA A 224 4.76 -6.42 -10.85
CA ALA A 224 5.96 -6.32 -10.03
C ALA A 224 5.90 -5.13 -9.06
N LEU A 225 5.24 -4.04 -9.45
CA LEU A 225 5.05 -2.85 -8.62
C LEU A 225 4.30 -3.17 -7.31
N ILE A 226 3.39 -4.15 -7.30
CA ILE A 226 2.69 -4.58 -6.08
C ILE A 226 3.70 -5.04 -5.01
N PHE A 227 4.77 -5.72 -5.42
CA PHE A 227 5.82 -6.18 -4.50
C PHE A 227 6.69 -5.05 -3.99
N VAL A 228 6.79 -3.94 -4.72
CA VAL A 228 7.54 -2.74 -4.30
C VAL A 228 6.70 -1.89 -3.36
N THR A 229 5.42 -1.65 -3.68
CA THR A 229 4.56 -0.80 -2.85
C THR A 229 4.14 -1.45 -1.54
N ARG A 230 4.17 -2.79 -1.45
CA ARG A 230 3.90 -3.51 -0.18
C ARG A 230 5.04 -3.39 0.83
N SER A 231 6.28 -3.26 0.37
CA SER A 231 7.47 -3.42 1.19
C SER A 231 7.92 -2.07 1.73
N ARG A 232 8.20 -2.00 3.04
CA ARG A 232 8.81 -0.80 3.63
C ARG A 232 10.31 -0.77 3.41
N SER A 233 10.92 -1.95 3.36
CA SER A 233 12.33 -2.16 3.04
C SER A 233 12.48 -2.63 1.59
N TRP A 234 13.60 -3.29 1.29
CA TRP A 234 13.78 -3.97 0.01
C TRP A 234 12.73 -5.06 -0.20
N SER A 235 12.06 -5.02 -1.36
CA SER A 235 11.00 -5.95 -1.75
C SER A 235 11.38 -7.43 -1.57
N PHE A 236 12.64 -7.80 -1.78
CA PHE A 236 13.14 -9.18 -1.61
C PHE A 236 13.32 -9.63 -0.17
N MET A 237 13.44 -8.70 0.78
CA MET A 237 13.59 -9.03 2.20
C MET A 237 12.23 -9.29 2.86
N GLU A 238 11.17 -8.73 2.30
CA GLU A 238 9.80 -8.91 2.80
C GLU A 238 9.08 -9.97 1.96
N GLY A 239 9.13 -11.21 2.43
CA GLY A 239 8.52 -12.35 1.75
C GLY A 239 7.02 -12.13 1.50
N PRO A 240 6.55 -12.24 0.24
CA PRO A 240 5.15 -12.02 -0.06
C PRO A 240 4.25 -13.15 0.46
N GLY A 241 2.96 -12.84 0.65
CA GLY A 241 1.96 -13.86 0.92
C GLY A 241 1.84 -14.85 -0.23
N LEU A 242 1.58 -16.12 0.08
CA LEU A 242 1.49 -17.20 -0.93
C LEU A 242 0.45 -16.87 -2.01
N LEU A 243 -0.71 -16.31 -1.62
CA LEU A 243 -1.78 -15.93 -2.53
C LEU A 243 -1.36 -14.85 -3.54
N LEU A 244 -0.59 -13.86 -3.11
CA LEU A 244 -0.09 -12.82 -4.01
C LEU A 244 0.92 -13.40 -4.99
N LEU A 245 1.82 -14.28 -4.51
CA LEU A 245 2.81 -14.92 -5.35
C LEU A 245 2.15 -15.83 -6.40
N THR A 246 1.17 -16.64 -6.01
CA THR A 246 0.45 -17.51 -6.94
C THR A 246 -0.36 -16.71 -7.95
N ALA A 247 -1.05 -15.65 -7.52
CA ALA A 247 -1.79 -14.77 -8.43
C ALA A 247 -0.86 -14.06 -9.42
N PHE A 248 0.31 -13.59 -8.98
CA PHE A 248 1.34 -13.04 -9.85
C PHE A 248 1.77 -14.06 -10.91
N VAL A 249 2.15 -15.28 -10.49
CA VAL A 249 2.60 -16.33 -11.42
C VAL A 249 1.50 -16.71 -12.41
N ILE A 250 0.26 -16.91 -11.94
CA ILE A 250 -0.88 -17.25 -12.79
C ILE A 250 -1.15 -16.14 -13.81
N ALA A 251 -1.18 -14.88 -13.36
CA ALA A 251 -1.44 -13.76 -14.26
C ALA A 251 -0.32 -13.62 -15.31
N GLN A 252 0.95 -13.83 -14.92
CA GLN A 252 2.07 -13.87 -15.86
C GLN A 252 1.97 -15.01 -16.87
N LEU A 253 1.53 -16.20 -16.45
CA LEU A 253 1.29 -17.32 -17.36
C LEU A 253 0.16 -17.03 -18.35
N VAL A 254 -0.95 -16.46 -17.88
CA VAL A 254 -2.12 -16.11 -18.71
C VAL A 254 -1.75 -15.03 -19.75
N GLN A 255 -0.97 -14.02 -19.36
CA GLN A 255 -0.50 -12.96 -20.26
C GLN A 255 0.37 -13.51 -21.38
N ASN A 256 1.27 -14.42 -21.02
CA ASN A 256 2.12 -15.09 -21.98
C ASN A 256 1.32 -16.00 -22.93
N PHE A 257 0.31 -16.72 -22.43
CA PHE A 257 -0.55 -17.59 -23.24
C PHE A 257 -1.43 -16.80 -24.23
N ASN A 258 -2.02 -15.68 -23.78
CA ASN A 258 -2.77 -14.77 -24.66
C ASN A 258 -1.90 -14.22 -25.80
N LEU A 259 -0.59 -14.04 -25.56
CA LEU A 259 0.37 -13.69 -26.60
C LEU A 259 0.72 -14.85 -27.53
N GLN A 260 0.81 -16.09 -27.02
CA GLN A 260 1.13 -17.28 -27.83
C GLN A 260 0.12 -17.56 -28.93
N LYS A 261 -1.17 -17.28 -28.70
CA LYS A 261 -2.21 -17.36 -29.75
C LYS A 261 -1.93 -16.46 -30.96
N LYS A 262 -1.01 -15.48 -30.85
CA LYS A 262 -0.66 -14.53 -31.91
C LYS A 262 0.67 -14.81 -32.65
N LYS A 263 1.23 -16.02 -32.51
CA LYS A 263 2.49 -16.55 -33.11
C LYS A 263 3.82 -15.96 -32.55
N ASN A 264 4.66 -16.91 -32.13
CA ASN A 264 6.09 -16.88 -31.81
C ASN A 264 6.51 -16.32 -30.43
N MET A 265 6.77 -17.24 -29.51
CA MET A 265 7.20 -16.98 -28.14
C MET A 265 8.40 -17.88 -27.78
N VAL A 266 9.61 -17.38 -27.99
CA VAL A 266 10.85 -17.88 -27.34
C VAL A 266 11.64 -16.73 -26.70
N GLU A 267 11.30 -15.47 -27.00
CA GLU A 267 12.11 -14.30 -26.64
C GLU A 267 11.71 -13.62 -25.31
N ASN A 268 10.48 -13.83 -24.82
CA ASN A 268 9.95 -13.20 -23.59
C ASN A 268 10.67 -13.66 -22.31
N PHE A 269 11.30 -14.84 -22.34
CA PHE A 269 12.06 -15.37 -21.20
C PHE A 269 13.37 -14.60 -20.95
N LYS A 270 13.92 -13.92 -21.97
CA LYS A 270 15.13 -13.08 -21.85
C LYS A 270 14.83 -11.68 -21.28
N ILE A 271 13.65 -11.12 -21.55
CA ILE A 271 13.19 -9.86 -20.93
C ILE A 271 12.93 -10.04 -19.42
N LEU A 272 12.44 -11.22 -19.01
CA LEU A 272 12.37 -11.61 -17.60
C LEU A 272 13.76 -11.62 -16.94
N LEU A 273 14.81 -11.99 -17.69
CA LEU A 273 16.21 -11.96 -17.25
C LEU A 273 16.72 -10.52 -17.04
N PHE A 274 16.26 -9.56 -17.86
CA PHE A 274 16.57 -8.13 -17.69
C PHE A 274 15.99 -7.58 -16.38
N PHE A 275 14.76 -8.00 -16.02
CA PHE A 275 14.17 -7.67 -14.72
C PHE A 275 14.86 -8.39 -13.55
N LYS A 276 15.33 -9.61 -13.75
CA LYS A 276 16.17 -10.32 -12.78
C LYS A 276 17.48 -9.57 -12.54
N ILE A 277 18.04 -8.84 -13.52
CA ILE A 277 19.25 -8.02 -13.34
C ILE A 277 18.96 -6.63 -12.75
N TYR A 278 17.83 -6.01 -13.09
CA TYR A 278 17.48 -4.68 -12.56
C TYR A 278 16.90 -4.71 -11.14
N MET A 279 16.22 -5.80 -10.76
CA MET A 279 15.76 -6.02 -9.39
C MET A 279 16.82 -6.72 -8.51
N VAL A 280 17.75 -7.50 -9.09
CA VAL A 280 18.92 -7.99 -8.34
C VAL A 280 19.99 -6.93 -8.34
N GLY A 281 19.80 -5.94 -7.46
CA GLY A 281 20.92 -5.25 -6.83
C GLY A 281 21.93 -6.29 -6.38
N ARG A 282 23.13 -6.21 -6.94
CA ARG A 282 24.23 -7.17 -6.79
C ARG A 282 24.31 -7.71 -5.36
N LYS A 283 24.15 -9.02 -5.24
CA LYS A 283 24.73 -9.79 -4.14
C LYS A 283 26.26 -9.66 -4.22
N LYS A 284 26.84 -8.71 -3.49
CA LYS A 284 28.21 -8.83 -2.99
C LYS A 284 28.21 -8.52 -1.50
N ARG A 285 28.66 -9.52 -0.75
CA ARG A 285 28.90 -9.52 0.68
C ARG A 285 29.72 -8.28 1.06
N ALA A 286 29.22 -7.52 2.02
CA ALA A 286 30.04 -6.81 2.99
C ALA A 286 29.33 -6.97 4.32
N GLY A 287 29.93 -7.77 5.21
CA GLY A 287 29.50 -7.80 6.60
C GLY A 287 29.69 -6.40 7.17
N PHE A 288 28.59 -5.77 7.58
CA PHE A 288 28.66 -4.69 8.55
C PHE A 288 27.92 -5.19 9.79
N CYS A 289 28.75 -5.75 10.67
CA CYS A 289 28.40 -5.99 12.06
C CYS A 289 28.10 -4.62 12.67
N TYR A 290 26.84 -4.28 12.91
CA TYR A 290 26.53 -3.21 13.84
C TYR A 290 26.42 -3.84 15.22
N HIS A 291 27.57 -3.91 15.87
CA HIS A 291 27.66 -3.95 17.32
C HIS A 291 27.03 -2.66 17.84
N ARG A 292 25.95 -2.76 18.62
CA ARG A 292 25.66 -1.76 19.64
C ARG A 292 25.20 -2.53 20.87
N GLY A 293 26.12 -2.64 21.83
CA GLY A 293 25.88 -3.09 23.20
C GLY A 293 24.71 -2.34 23.82
N MET A 294 23.88 -3.05 24.58
CA MET A 294 24.06 -3.25 26.03
C MET A 294 23.77 -1.98 26.83
N ASP A 295 22.70 -2.12 27.61
CA ASP A 295 22.57 -1.72 29.01
C ASP A 295 21.98 -0.34 29.37
N SER A 296 20.87 -0.45 30.13
CA SER A 296 20.46 0.34 31.30
C SER A 296 20.27 1.86 31.15
N LEU A 297 19.00 2.27 31.13
CA LEU A 297 18.32 3.04 32.20
C LEU A 297 16.81 3.07 31.93
#